data_AF-A0AAW5BPM7-F1
#
_entry.id   AF-A0AAW5BPM7-F1
#
_cell.length_a   1.000
_cell.length_b   1.000
_cell.length_c   1.000
_cell.angle_alpha   90.00
_cell.angle_beta   90.00
_cell.angle_gamma   90.00
#
_symmetry.space_group_name_H-M   'P 1'
#
loop_
_entity.id
_entity.type
_entity.pdbx_description
1 polymer ?
#
loop_
_entity_poly.entity_id
_entity_poly.type
_entity_poly.pdbx_seq_one_letter_code
_entity_poly.pdbx_strand_id
1 'polypeptide(L)'
;MALIKCPECGKEISDKAATCPNCGCPTNESPNNAQTPPLTNTSSPTVARKKKGHGCLFCIITFFALSAFVGFWASKDSSTVKNDNVIEFTKEDAADIDDKVWENVEIAIKANNVIVNNFDKALSGEISLVDYYDSCKEASKVLGGNSTKFPKSDNDGAKSYIQSSTQYVIQVQILSDSVIKYIDKAETKNLSAVKSNIEQCSELIAVVAQNRGVFLSTNGFTDEEIKERAEQISVE
;
A
#
# COMPACT_ATOMS: atom_id res chain seq x y z
N MET A 1 4.63 -15.00 36.78
CA MET A 1 4.44 -14.26 35.51
C MET A 1 3.20 -14.86 34.88
N ALA A 2 2.14 -14.08 34.73
CA ALA A 2 0.93 -14.57 34.08
C ALA A 2 1.04 -14.30 32.57
N LEU A 3 0.61 -15.27 31.77
CA LEU A 3 0.37 -15.05 30.35
C LEU A 3 -1.08 -14.57 30.21
N ILE A 4 -1.25 -13.45 29.52
CA ILE A 4 -2.55 -12.91 29.12
C ILE A 4 -2.77 -13.15 27.63
N LYS A 5 -4.02 -13.19 27.18
CA LYS A 5 -4.32 -13.22 25.74
C LYS A 5 -4.39 -11.81 25.19
N CYS A 6 -3.70 -11.59 24.08
CA CYS A 6 -3.79 -10.35 23.33
C CYS A 6 -5.25 -10.13 22.86
N PRO A 7 -5.87 -8.95 23.09
CA PRO A 7 -7.25 -8.69 22.68
C PRO A 7 -7.42 -8.67 21.16
N GLU A 8 -6.36 -8.31 20.42
CA GLU A 8 -6.39 -8.20 18.97
C GLU A 8 -6.11 -9.52 18.25
N CYS A 9 -5.00 -10.19 18.60
CA CYS A 9 -4.56 -11.38 17.86
C CYS A 9 -4.81 -12.71 18.58
N GLY A 10 -5.32 -12.68 19.82
CA GLY A 10 -5.66 -13.88 20.60
C GLY A 10 -4.48 -14.73 21.09
N LYS A 11 -3.24 -14.36 20.74
CA LYS A 11 -2.02 -15.07 21.17
C LYS A 11 -1.64 -14.72 22.62
N GLU A 12 -1.01 -15.67 23.30
CA GLU A 12 -0.52 -15.48 24.66
C GLU A 12 0.72 -14.58 24.69
N ILE A 13 0.69 -13.59 25.58
CA ILE A 13 1.74 -12.59 25.78
C ILE A 13 1.93 -12.37 27.29
N SER A 14 3.08 -11.84 27.70
CA SER A 14 3.30 -11.52 29.12
C SER A 14 2.39 -10.38 29.58
N ASP A 15 1.85 -10.52 30.78
CA ASP A 15 1.20 -9.47 31.59
C ASP A 15 2.03 -8.19 31.77
N LYS A 16 3.33 -8.19 31.44
CA LYS A 16 4.24 -7.02 31.52
C LYS A 16 4.68 -6.48 30.17
N ALA A 17 4.30 -7.11 29.06
CA ALA A 17 4.64 -6.59 27.73
C ALA A 17 3.89 -5.27 27.54
N ALA A 18 4.57 -4.19 27.11
CA ALA A 18 3.90 -2.91 26.79
C ALA A 18 3.15 -2.96 25.45
N THR A 19 3.53 -3.90 24.59
CA THR A 19 3.00 -4.08 23.24
C THR A 19 3.07 -5.56 22.88
N CYS A 20 2.06 -6.06 22.16
CA CYS A 20 2.06 -7.42 21.69
C CYS A 20 3.18 -7.64 20.65
N PRO A 21 4.12 -8.58 20.85
CA PRO A 21 5.19 -8.85 19.89
C PRO A 21 4.70 -9.51 18.59
N ASN A 22 3.45 -10.01 18.56
CA ASN A 22 2.89 -10.70 17.41
C ASN A 22 2.09 -9.77 16.47
N CYS A 23 1.50 -8.70 16.98
CA CYS A 23 0.65 -7.81 16.17
C CYS A 23 0.90 -6.31 16.40
N GLY A 24 1.72 -5.93 17.39
CA GLY A 24 2.05 -4.53 17.64
C GLY A 24 1.00 -3.72 18.41
N CYS A 25 -0.11 -4.32 18.87
CA CYS A 25 -1.11 -3.58 19.64
C CYS A 25 -0.64 -3.30 21.09
N PRO A 26 -0.92 -2.11 21.65
CA PRO A 26 -0.64 -1.82 23.05
C PRO A 26 -1.46 -2.73 23.97
N THR A 27 -0.87 -3.17 25.07
CA THR A 27 -1.48 -4.12 26.02
C THR A 27 -2.31 -3.47 27.11
N ASN A 28 -2.41 -2.13 27.10
CA ASN A 28 -3.11 -1.34 28.10
C ASN A 28 -4.41 -0.75 27.54
N GLU A 29 -5.35 -1.59 27.14
CA GLU A 29 -6.75 -1.18 27.06
C GLU A 29 -7.66 -2.28 27.62
N SER A 30 -8.13 -2.07 28.84
CA SER A 30 -9.36 -2.70 29.33
C SER A 30 -10.09 -1.75 30.30
N PRO A 31 -11.42 -1.63 30.21
CA PRO A 31 -12.18 -0.59 30.86
C PRO A 31 -12.55 -0.94 32.32
N ASN A 32 -12.43 0.08 33.18
CA ASN A 32 -13.29 0.41 34.33
C ASN A 32 -13.23 -0.44 35.62
N ASN A 33 -12.66 0.10 36.70
CA ASN A 33 -13.44 0.72 37.80
C ASN A 33 -12.54 1.50 38.80
N ALA A 34 -13.13 2.50 39.44
CA ALA A 34 -12.54 3.62 40.14
C ALA A 34 -11.85 3.31 41.49
N GLN A 35 -10.76 4.05 41.77
CA GLN A 35 -10.49 4.75 43.04
C GLN A 35 -9.27 5.70 42.91
N THR A 36 -9.49 6.99 43.15
CA THR A 36 -8.49 8.06 43.42
C THR A 36 -8.64 8.52 44.88
N PRO A 37 -7.72 9.27 45.51
CA PRO A 37 -6.25 9.36 45.38
C PRO A 37 -5.57 9.24 46.79
N PRO A 38 -4.24 9.42 46.97
CA PRO A 38 -3.75 10.78 47.27
C PRO A 38 -2.39 11.15 46.65
N LEU A 39 -2.23 12.46 46.48
CA LEU A 39 -1.00 13.19 46.15
C LEU A 39 0.06 13.03 47.25
N THR A 40 1.34 12.92 46.87
CA THR A 40 2.42 13.56 47.64
C THR A 40 3.65 13.84 46.78
N ASN A 41 4.25 14.99 47.08
CA ASN A 41 5.29 15.69 46.35
C ASN A 41 6.70 15.10 46.58
N THR A 42 7.63 15.61 45.77
CA THR A 42 8.99 16.03 46.15
C THR A 42 10.16 15.04 45.93
N SER A 43 11.12 15.57 45.17
CA SER A 43 12.58 15.41 45.27
C SER A 43 13.23 14.06 45.01
N SER A 44 14.08 14.07 43.96
CA SER A 44 15.41 13.46 43.95
C SER A 44 16.07 13.47 45.35
N PRO A 45 16.74 12.38 45.76
CA PRO A 45 18.21 12.43 45.74
C PRO A 45 18.90 11.12 45.29
N THR A 46 19.86 11.30 44.39
CA THR A 46 21.25 10.78 44.37
C THR A 46 21.65 9.48 45.12
N VAL A 47 22.39 8.62 44.39
CA VAL A 47 23.73 8.01 44.70
C VAL A 47 23.85 6.46 44.58
N ALA A 48 24.75 6.05 43.65
CA ALA A 48 25.64 4.85 43.64
C ALA A 48 25.04 3.42 43.53
N ARG A 49 25.66 2.40 42.93
CA ARG A 49 26.94 2.18 42.19
C ARG A 49 26.84 0.82 41.47
N LYS A 50 27.41 0.76 40.25
CA LYS A 50 28.05 -0.35 39.48
C LYS A 50 27.79 -1.85 39.82
N LYS A 51 27.66 -2.65 38.74
CA LYS A 51 28.64 -3.71 38.37
C LYS A 51 28.66 -3.99 36.85
N LYS A 52 29.87 -4.28 36.35
CA LYS A 52 30.25 -4.51 34.94
C LYS A 52 29.83 -5.90 34.43
N GLY A 53 29.48 -5.99 33.15
CA GLY A 53 29.58 -7.20 32.33
C GLY A 53 30.04 -6.82 30.93
N HIS A 54 31.23 -7.25 30.52
CA HIS A 54 31.76 -7.07 29.17
C HIS A 54 31.24 -8.21 28.29
N GLY A 55 30.54 -7.88 27.20
CA GLY A 55 30.12 -8.86 26.22
C GLY A 55 29.70 -8.20 24.91
N CYS A 56 30.47 -8.44 23.85
CA CYS A 56 30.05 -8.38 22.45
C CYS A 56 29.77 -7.02 21.78
N LEU A 57 30.52 -5.95 22.11
CA LEU A 57 30.47 -4.69 21.34
C LEU A 57 31.81 -4.25 20.72
N PHE A 58 32.91 -4.96 21.02
CA PHE A 58 34.26 -4.59 20.57
C PHE A 58 34.73 -5.27 19.26
N CYS A 59 33.90 -6.11 18.62
CA CYS A 59 34.25 -6.76 17.35
C CYS A 59 33.72 -6.04 16.10
N ILE A 60 32.78 -5.10 16.24
CA ILE A 60 32.12 -4.45 15.09
C ILE A 60 32.84 -3.15 14.69
N ILE A 61 33.47 -2.47 15.64
CA ILE A 61 34.14 -1.17 15.41
C ILE A 61 35.47 -1.33 14.66
N THR A 62 36.12 -2.50 14.77
CA THR A 62 37.36 -2.80 14.03
C THR A 62 37.11 -3.26 12.59
N PHE A 63 35.91 -3.76 12.27
CA PHE A 63 35.52 -4.14 10.90
C PHE A 63 35.09 -2.93 10.06
N PHE A 64 34.45 -1.93 10.65
CA PHE A 64 34.05 -0.70 9.94
C PHE A 64 35.21 0.28 9.72
N ALA A 65 36.30 0.20 10.50
CA ALA A 65 37.48 1.05 10.31
C ALA A 65 38.45 0.53 9.23
N LEU A 66 38.37 -0.74 8.83
CA LEU A 66 39.24 -1.34 7.79
C LEU A 66 38.58 -1.42 6.41
N SER A 67 37.25 -1.38 6.30
CA SER A 67 36.56 -1.22 5.01
C SER A 67 36.58 0.24 4.50
N ALA A 68 36.92 1.20 5.36
CA ALA A 68 37.10 2.60 5.01
C ALA A 68 38.52 2.96 4.52
N PHE A 69 39.44 1.99 4.37
CA PHE A 69 40.84 2.25 3.98
C PHE A 69 41.33 1.54 2.70
N VAL A 70 40.44 0.87 1.93
CA VAL A 70 40.77 0.28 0.61
C VAL A 70 40.11 1.03 -0.56
N GLY A 71 39.32 2.08 -0.29
CA GLY A 71 38.62 2.85 -1.32
C GLY A 71 39.30 4.16 -1.75
N PHE A 72 40.53 4.43 -1.30
CA PHE A 72 41.23 5.68 -1.60
C PHE A 72 42.50 5.38 -2.40
N TRP A 73 42.45 5.79 -3.67
CA TRP A 73 43.47 5.73 -4.74
C TRP A 73 43.52 4.48 -5.62
N ALA A 74 42.60 4.45 -6.58
CA ALA A 74 42.95 4.21 -7.97
C ALA A 74 41.94 4.92 -8.90
N SER A 75 42.16 6.20 -9.16
CA SER A 75 41.63 6.86 -10.35
C SER A 75 42.15 6.12 -11.58
N LYS A 76 41.25 5.58 -12.38
CA LYS A 76 41.48 5.45 -13.82
C LYS A 76 40.18 5.80 -14.52
N ASP A 77 40.27 6.85 -15.34
CA ASP A 77 39.24 7.38 -16.22
C ASP A 77 38.28 6.29 -16.72
N SER A 78 37.04 6.34 -16.23
CA SER A 78 35.94 5.80 -17.01
C SER A 78 35.54 6.91 -17.95
N SER A 79 36.01 6.79 -19.20
CA SER A 79 35.49 7.54 -20.32
C SER A 79 33.97 7.40 -20.29
N THR A 80 33.29 8.49 -19.98
CA THR A 80 31.86 8.63 -20.20
C THR A 80 31.66 8.49 -21.71
N VAL A 81 31.25 7.31 -22.16
CA VAL A 81 30.57 7.19 -23.44
C VAL A 81 29.20 7.83 -23.22
N LYS A 82 29.15 9.15 -23.37
CA LYS A 82 27.91 9.85 -23.65
C LYS A 82 27.43 9.34 -25.01
N ASN A 83 26.53 8.37 -24.99
CA ASN A 83 25.68 8.13 -26.13
C ASN A 83 24.55 9.18 -26.03
N ASP A 84 24.86 10.40 -26.45
CA ASP A 84 23.91 11.51 -26.51
C ASP A 84 22.96 11.28 -27.70
N ASN A 85 22.01 10.37 -27.51
CA ASN A 85 20.67 10.50 -28.04
C ASN A 85 19.73 10.42 -26.83
N VAL A 86 19.81 11.41 -25.93
CA VAL A 86 18.75 11.63 -24.95
C VAL A 86 17.54 12.07 -25.76
N ILE A 87 16.65 11.12 -26.04
CA ILE A 87 15.35 11.44 -26.63
C ILE A 87 14.65 12.30 -25.58
N GLU A 88 14.43 13.57 -25.91
CA GLU A 88 13.69 14.50 -25.08
C GLU A 88 12.27 13.97 -24.89
N PHE A 89 11.81 13.91 -23.64
CA PHE A 89 10.46 13.46 -23.32
C PHE A 89 9.45 14.55 -23.69
N THR A 90 8.52 14.24 -24.58
CA THR A 90 7.60 15.21 -25.18
C THR A 90 6.20 15.17 -24.55
N LYS A 91 5.37 16.18 -24.84
CA LYS A 91 3.94 16.18 -24.47
C LYS A 91 3.21 15.02 -25.15
N GLU A 92 3.62 14.65 -26.36
CA GLU A 92 3.10 13.51 -27.12
C GLU A 92 3.46 12.17 -26.44
N ASP A 93 4.68 12.01 -25.93
CA ASP A 93 5.06 10.82 -25.14
C ASP A 93 4.23 10.70 -23.86
N ALA A 94 3.93 11.84 -23.22
CA ALA A 94 3.05 11.88 -22.06
C ALA A 94 1.61 11.48 -22.41
N ALA A 95 1.09 11.92 -23.55
CA ALA A 95 -0.23 11.53 -24.05
C ALA A 95 -0.31 10.01 -24.28
N ASP A 96 0.67 9.44 -24.98
CA ASP A 96 0.73 8.00 -25.29
C ASP A 96 0.82 7.13 -24.02
N ILE A 97 1.62 7.56 -23.03
CA ILE A 97 1.66 6.89 -21.73
C ILE A 97 0.30 7.00 -21.04
N ASP A 98 -0.32 8.19 -21.01
CA ASP A 98 -1.60 8.36 -20.33
C ASP A 98 -2.69 7.48 -20.93
N ASP A 99 -2.77 7.40 -22.26
CA ASP A 99 -3.75 6.56 -22.95
C ASP A 99 -3.59 5.08 -22.58
N LYS A 100 -2.35 4.57 -22.64
CA LYS A 100 -2.05 3.16 -22.31
C LYS A 100 -2.29 2.83 -20.84
N VAL A 101 -1.91 3.73 -19.94
CA VAL A 101 -2.11 3.53 -18.49
C VAL A 101 -3.60 3.59 -18.18
N TRP A 102 -4.30 4.58 -18.71
CA TRP A 102 -5.70 4.81 -18.38
C TRP A 102 -6.64 3.76 -18.97
N GLU A 103 -6.36 3.22 -20.16
CA GLU A 103 -7.10 2.07 -20.73
C GLU A 103 -7.14 0.90 -19.72
N ASN A 104 -6.01 0.61 -19.06
CA ASN A 104 -5.93 -0.45 -18.05
C ASN A 104 -6.67 -0.08 -16.75
N VAL A 105 -6.61 1.18 -16.33
CA VAL A 105 -7.31 1.69 -15.14
C VAL A 105 -8.82 1.66 -15.34
N GLU A 106 -9.31 2.03 -16.52
CA GLU A 106 -10.73 2.05 -16.86
C GLU A 106 -11.35 0.67 -16.77
N ILE A 107 -10.66 -0.36 -17.28
CA ILE A 107 -11.09 -1.75 -17.14
C ILE A 107 -11.25 -2.12 -15.66
N ALA A 108 -10.34 -1.66 -14.80
CA ALA A 108 -10.45 -1.87 -13.35
C ALA A 108 -11.57 -1.06 -12.70
N ILE A 109 -11.84 0.17 -13.14
CA ILE A 109 -12.99 0.96 -12.68
C ILE A 109 -14.30 0.24 -13.04
N LYS A 110 -14.44 -0.22 -14.29
CA LYS A 110 -15.61 -0.96 -14.77
C LYS A 110 -15.83 -2.23 -13.93
N ALA A 111 -14.77 -3.01 -13.68
CA ALA A 111 -14.84 -4.18 -12.81
C ALA A 111 -15.20 -3.82 -11.36
N ASN A 112 -14.56 -2.81 -10.77
CA ASN A 112 -14.84 -2.35 -9.42
C ASN A 112 -16.30 -1.92 -9.25
N ASN A 113 -16.84 -1.17 -10.20
CA ASN A 113 -18.23 -0.72 -10.18
C ASN A 113 -19.20 -1.90 -10.20
N VAL A 114 -18.94 -2.91 -11.04
CA VAL A 114 -19.74 -4.16 -11.06
C VAL A 114 -19.68 -4.84 -9.70
N ILE A 115 -18.50 -5.01 -9.11
CA ILE A 115 -18.33 -5.70 -7.83
C ILE A 115 -19.07 -4.94 -6.72
N VAL A 116 -18.79 -3.65 -6.55
CA VAL A 116 -19.34 -2.84 -5.45
C VAL A 116 -20.86 -2.67 -5.57
N ASN A 117 -21.38 -2.34 -6.76
CA ASN A 117 -22.82 -2.09 -6.94
C ASN A 117 -23.67 -3.35 -6.79
N ASN A 118 -23.10 -4.52 -7.06
CA ASN A 118 -23.79 -5.80 -6.95
C ASN A 118 -23.64 -6.44 -5.57
N PHE A 119 -22.73 -5.95 -4.73
CA PHE A 119 -22.45 -6.55 -3.43
C PHE A 119 -23.71 -6.63 -2.55
N ASP A 120 -24.34 -5.49 -2.24
CA ASP A 120 -25.54 -5.45 -1.40
C ASP A 120 -26.75 -6.10 -2.09
N LYS A 121 -26.82 -6.03 -3.42
CA LYS A 121 -27.86 -6.70 -4.23
C LYS A 121 -27.78 -8.22 -4.11
N ALA A 122 -26.57 -8.77 -4.13
CA ALA A 122 -26.37 -10.21 -3.95
C ALA A 122 -26.74 -10.66 -2.53
N LEU A 123 -26.40 -9.85 -1.52
CA LEU A 123 -26.72 -10.16 -0.11
C LEU A 123 -28.21 -10.04 0.20
N SER A 124 -28.90 -9.11 -0.45
CA SER A 124 -30.36 -8.93 -0.32
C SER A 124 -31.18 -9.88 -1.19
N GLY A 125 -30.53 -10.61 -2.11
CA GLY A 125 -31.18 -11.54 -3.03
C GLY A 125 -31.83 -10.87 -4.25
N GLU A 126 -31.53 -9.60 -4.53
CA GLU A 126 -31.96 -8.91 -5.76
C GLU A 126 -31.29 -9.50 -7.00
N ILE A 127 -30.07 -10.02 -6.86
CA ILE A 127 -29.38 -10.77 -7.92
C ILE A 127 -28.96 -12.17 -7.43
N SER A 128 -28.80 -13.09 -8.37
CA SER A 128 -28.30 -14.44 -8.12
C SER A 128 -26.87 -14.38 -7.55
N LEU A 129 -26.67 -15.07 -6.41
CA LEU A 129 -25.34 -15.18 -5.81
C LEU A 129 -24.35 -15.90 -6.74
N VAL A 130 -24.84 -16.82 -7.58
CA VAL A 130 -24.04 -17.52 -8.59
C VAL A 130 -23.61 -16.56 -9.69
N ASP A 131 -24.53 -15.72 -10.19
CA ASP A 131 -24.23 -14.76 -11.26
C ASP A 131 -23.24 -13.70 -10.77
N TYR A 132 -23.39 -13.27 -9.51
CA TYR A 132 -22.46 -12.36 -8.86
C TYR A 132 -21.07 -13.01 -8.71
N TYR A 133 -21.01 -14.26 -8.25
CA TYR A 133 -19.78 -15.03 -8.13
C TYR A 133 -19.04 -15.18 -9.48
N ASP A 134 -19.77 -15.50 -10.55
CA ASP A 134 -19.20 -15.64 -11.90
C ASP A 134 -18.71 -14.29 -12.43
N SER A 135 -19.43 -13.20 -12.15
CA SER A 135 -18.98 -11.83 -12.47
C SER A 135 -17.66 -11.48 -11.78
N CYS A 136 -17.51 -11.83 -10.50
CA CYS A 136 -16.26 -11.65 -9.77
C CYS A 136 -15.12 -12.53 -10.33
N LYS A 137 -15.41 -13.77 -10.75
CA LYS A 137 -14.40 -14.64 -11.39
C LYS A 137 -13.87 -14.03 -12.68
N GLU A 138 -14.76 -13.54 -13.53
CA GLU A 138 -14.34 -12.91 -14.78
C GLU A 138 -13.54 -11.63 -14.52
N ALA A 139 -13.98 -10.79 -13.58
CA ALA A 139 -13.23 -9.61 -13.15
C ALA A 139 -11.81 -9.97 -12.67
N SER A 140 -11.67 -10.96 -11.79
CA SER A 140 -10.35 -11.39 -11.29
C SER A 140 -9.41 -11.84 -12.43
N LYS A 141 -9.94 -12.61 -13.38
CA LYS A 141 -9.19 -13.09 -14.55
C LYS A 141 -8.73 -11.94 -15.45
N VAL A 142 -9.62 -11.01 -15.78
CA VAL A 142 -9.28 -9.84 -16.62
C VAL A 142 -8.22 -8.98 -15.95
N LEU A 143 -8.37 -8.69 -14.65
CA LEU A 143 -7.47 -7.82 -13.89
C LEU A 143 -6.09 -8.44 -13.66
N GLY A 144 -6.04 -9.76 -13.42
CA GLY A 144 -4.79 -10.49 -13.33
C GLY A 144 -3.94 -10.37 -14.60
N GLY A 145 -4.58 -10.37 -15.77
CA GLY A 145 -3.89 -10.11 -17.05
C GLY A 145 -3.45 -8.65 -17.19
N ASN A 146 -4.32 -7.70 -16.85
CA ASN A 146 -4.08 -6.26 -17.06
C ASN A 146 -2.98 -5.66 -16.17
N SER A 147 -2.84 -6.12 -14.93
CA SER A 147 -1.81 -5.61 -14.00
C SER A 147 -0.37 -5.74 -14.55
N THR A 148 -0.16 -6.63 -15.54
CA THR A 148 1.15 -6.86 -16.17
C THR A 148 1.39 -6.06 -17.46
N LYS A 149 0.37 -5.36 -17.98
CA LYS A 149 0.40 -4.70 -19.29
C LYS A 149 0.79 -3.22 -19.24
N PHE A 150 0.97 -2.66 -18.05
CA PHE A 150 1.34 -1.25 -17.92
C PHE A 150 2.67 -0.94 -18.63
N PRO A 151 2.77 0.23 -19.31
CA PRO A 151 4.00 0.63 -19.97
C PRO A 151 5.12 0.85 -18.95
N LYS A 152 6.37 0.85 -19.44
CA LYS A 152 7.55 1.27 -18.67
C LYS A 152 7.94 2.68 -19.08
N SER A 153 8.45 3.47 -18.15
CA SER A 153 8.96 4.80 -18.42
C SER A 153 10.10 5.16 -17.47
N ASP A 154 11.08 5.90 -17.99
CA ASP A 154 12.15 6.48 -17.19
C ASP A 154 11.77 7.87 -16.63
N ASN A 155 10.66 8.46 -17.09
CA ASN A 155 10.11 9.71 -16.55
C ASN A 155 9.54 9.47 -15.15
N ASP A 156 9.97 10.27 -14.16
CA ASP A 156 9.61 10.05 -12.76
C ASP A 156 8.11 10.28 -12.48
N GLY A 157 7.48 11.27 -13.13
CA GLY A 157 6.04 11.50 -13.04
C GLY A 157 5.24 10.31 -13.61
N ALA A 158 5.69 9.78 -14.75
CA ALA A 158 5.10 8.58 -15.34
C ALA A 158 5.24 7.38 -14.41
N LYS A 159 6.41 7.16 -13.77
CA LYS A 159 6.61 6.05 -12.82
C LYS A 159 5.60 6.10 -11.67
N SER A 160 5.41 7.26 -11.05
CA SER A 160 4.46 7.41 -9.94
C SER A 160 3.02 7.12 -10.38
N TYR A 161 2.62 7.65 -11.53
CA TYR A 161 1.29 7.40 -12.11
C TYR A 161 1.07 5.93 -12.48
N ILE A 162 2.01 5.31 -13.18
CA ILE A 162 1.99 3.88 -13.54
C ILE A 162 1.91 3.02 -12.27
N GLN A 163 2.72 3.34 -11.26
CA GLN A 163 2.75 2.59 -10.01
C GLN A 163 1.41 2.67 -9.28
N SER A 164 0.84 3.86 -9.07
CA SER A 164 -0.47 3.98 -8.43
C SER A 164 -1.56 3.26 -9.21
N SER A 165 -1.51 3.33 -10.55
CA SER A 165 -2.48 2.65 -11.43
C SER A 165 -2.37 1.14 -11.31
N THR A 166 -1.15 0.62 -11.28
CA THR A 166 -0.89 -0.80 -11.05
C THR A 166 -1.42 -1.26 -9.69
N GLN A 167 -1.19 -0.48 -8.62
CA GLN A 167 -1.71 -0.80 -7.29
C GLN A 167 -3.24 -0.82 -7.27
N TYR A 168 -3.89 0.14 -7.92
CA TYR A 168 -5.35 0.15 -8.03
C TYR A 168 -5.88 -1.11 -8.75
N VAL A 169 -5.34 -1.46 -9.93
CA VAL A 169 -5.75 -2.67 -10.66
C VAL A 169 -5.59 -3.93 -9.80
N ILE A 170 -4.45 -4.06 -9.10
CA ILE A 170 -4.20 -5.19 -8.19
C ILE A 170 -5.22 -5.20 -7.04
N GLN A 171 -5.55 -4.03 -6.47
CA GLN A 171 -6.49 -3.95 -5.37
C GLN A 171 -7.91 -4.32 -5.79
N VAL A 172 -8.36 -3.95 -7.00
CA VAL A 172 -9.66 -4.40 -7.53
C VAL A 172 -9.66 -5.92 -7.75
N GLN A 173 -8.54 -6.50 -8.17
CA GLN A 173 -8.40 -7.96 -8.27
C GLN A 173 -8.54 -8.63 -6.90
N ILE A 174 -7.83 -8.10 -5.89
CA ILE A 174 -7.90 -8.57 -4.49
C ILE A 174 -9.34 -8.44 -3.95
N LEU A 175 -10.02 -7.34 -4.25
CA LEU A 175 -11.42 -7.16 -3.90
C LEU A 175 -12.27 -8.28 -4.50
N SER A 176 -12.13 -8.55 -5.80
CA SER A 176 -12.87 -9.62 -6.47
C SER A 176 -12.62 -10.99 -5.86
N ASP A 177 -11.35 -11.34 -5.61
CA ASP A 177 -10.96 -12.61 -4.97
C ASP A 177 -11.49 -12.72 -3.54
N SER A 178 -11.54 -11.60 -2.81
CA SER A 178 -12.09 -11.57 -1.45
C SER A 178 -13.59 -11.82 -1.42
N VAL A 179 -14.33 -11.35 -2.43
CA VAL A 179 -15.76 -11.63 -2.61
C VAL A 179 -15.97 -13.11 -2.91
N ILE A 180 -15.25 -13.67 -3.87
CA ILE A 180 -15.28 -15.12 -4.20
C ILE A 180 -15.06 -15.95 -2.93
N LYS A 181 -14.03 -15.62 -2.17
CA LYS A 181 -13.70 -16.30 -0.90
C LYS A 181 -14.80 -16.15 0.16
N TYR A 182 -15.45 -15.00 0.23
CA TYR A 182 -16.57 -14.79 1.14
C TYR A 182 -17.76 -15.68 0.76
N ILE A 183 -18.10 -15.73 -0.52
CA ILE A 183 -19.18 -16.59 -1.05
C ILE A 183 -18.88 -18.08 -0.77
N ASP A 184 -17.64 -18.52 -1.03
CA ASP A 184 -17.25 -19.93 -0.83
C ASP A 184 -17.29 -20.38 0.64
N LYS A 185 -16.99 -19.48 1.58
CA LYS A 185 -16.78 -19.84 3.01
C LYS A 185 -17.85 -19.36 3.97
N ALA A 186 -18.61 -18.32 3.60
CA ALA A 186 -19.62 -17.67 4.44
C ALA A 186 -19.14 -17.24 5.86
N GLU A 187 -17.84 -16.98 6.04
CA GLU A 187 -17.27 -16.54 7.33
C GLU A 187 -17.29 -15.01 7.46
N THR A 188 -17.67 -14.49 8.63
CA THR A 188 -17.75 -13.04 8.91
C THR A 188 -16.42 -12.30 8.74
N LYS A 189 -15.28 -12.93 9.03
CA LYS A 189 -13.96 -12.34 8.78
C LYS A 189 -13.70 -12.03 7.30
N ASN A 190 -14.29 -12.83 6.38
CA ASN A 190 -14.14 -12.60 4.95
C ASN A 190 -15.05 -11.43 4.50
N LEU A 191 -16.21 -11.21 5.13
CA LEU A 191 -17.02 -10.01 4.93
C LEU A 191 -16.28 -8.73 5.31
N SER A 192 -15.59 -8.73 6.47
CA SER A 192 -14.76 -7.58 6.88
C SER A 192 -13.64 -7.30 5.90
N ALA A 193 -13.01 -8.35 5.34
CA ALA A 193 -11.99 -8.21 4.31
C ALA A 193 -12.55 -7.56 3.03
N VAL A 194 -13.75 -7.99 2.57
CA VAL A 194 -14.41 -7.37 1.41
C VAL A 194 -14.63 -5.87 1.66
N LYS A 195 -15.20 -5.49 2.80
CA LYS A 195 -15.46 -4.07 3.12
C LYS A 195 -14.18 -3.24 3.15
N SER A 196 -13.13 -3.74 3.80
CA SER A 196 -11.82 -3.07 3.83
C SER A 196 -11.21 -2.94 2.43
N ASN A 197 -11.38 -3.93 1.56
CA ASN A 197 -10.90 -3.85 0.18
C ASN A 197 -11.68 -2.84 -0.67
N ILE A 198 -12.99 -2.66 -0.42
CA ILE A 198 -13.80 -1.61 -1.06
C ILE A 198 -13.27 -0.22 -0.68
N GLU A 199 -13.01 -0.01 0.61
CA GLU A 199 -12.43 1.25 1.12
C GLU A 199 -11.07 1.54 0.47
N GLN A 200 -10.18 0.53 0.43
CA GLN A 200 -8.87 0.67 -0.22
C GLN A 200 -8.96 0.97 -1.72
N CYS A 201 -9.95 0.40 -2.45
CA CYS A 201 -10.18 0.74 -3.85
C CYS A 201 -10.54 2.23 -4.01
N SER A 202 -11.38 2.77 -3.12
CA SER A 202 -11.77 4.18 -3.12
C SER A 202 -10.60 5.10 -2.83
N GLU A 203 -9.68 4.71 -1.95
CA GLU A 203 -8.47 5.49 -1.64
C GLU A 203 -7.49 5.47 -2.82
N LEU A 204 -7.23 4.29 -3.38
CA LEU A 204 -6.26 4.13 -4.46
C LEU A 204 -6.68 4.84 -5.75
N ILE A 205 -7.98 4.85 -6.10
CA ILE A 205 -8.43 5.57 -7.30
C ILE A 205 -8.22 7.09 -7.17
N ALA A 206 -8.33 7.64 -5.95
CA ALA A 206 -8.03 9.04 -5.71
C ALA A 206 -6.53 9.34 -5.90
N VAL A 207 -5.66 8.43 -5.45
CA VAL A 207 -4.20 8.53 -5.68
C VAL A 207 -3.87 8.45 -7.17
N VAL A 208 -4.54 7.56 -7.92
CA VAL A 208 -4.39 7.46 -9.38
C VAL A 208 -4.77 8.79 -10.05
N ALA A 209 -5.93 9.35 -9.71
CA ALA A 209 -6.38 10.63 -10.27
C ALA A 209 -5.41 11.77 -9.96
N GLN A 210 -4.90 11.83 -8.73
CA GLN A 210 -3.90 12.83 -8.32
C GLN A 210 -2.61 12.70 -9.14
N ASN A 211 -2.05 11.48 -9.22
CA ASN A 211 -0.78 11.26 -9.93
C ASN A 211 -0.95 11.48 -11.43
N ARG A 212 -2.09 11.11 -12.02
CA ARG A 212 -2.43 11.40 -13.42
C ARG A 212 -2.44 12.91 -13.67
N GLY A 213 -3.12 13.68 -12.84
CA GLY A 213 -3.18 15.15 -12.97
C GLY A 213 -1.79 15.81 -12.84
N VAL A 214 -0.99 15.37 -11.87
CA VAL A 214 0.40 15.84 -11.71
C VAL A 214 1.25 15.47 -12.93
N PHE A 215 1.14 14.25 -13.43
CA PHE A 215 1.89 13.79 -14.59
C PHE A 215 1.54 14.61 -15.84
N LEU A 216 0.25 14.79 -16.15
CA LEU A 216 -0.16 15.55 -17.32
C LEU A 216 0.21 17.04 -17.19
N SER A 217 -0.07 17.68 -16.05
CA SER A 217 0.24 19.11 -15.87
C SER A 217 1.74 19.42 -15.98
N THR A 218 2.59 18.57 -15.40
CA THR A 218 4.06 18.72 -15.49
C THR A 218 4.62 18.49 -16.90
N ASN A 219 3.84 17.86 -17.78
CA ASN A 219 4.21 17.63 -19.19
C ASN A 219 3.41 18.53 -20.16
N GLY A 220 2.94 19.69 -19.68
CA GLY A 220 2.44 20.76 -20.55
C GLY A 220 0.96 20.65 -20.94
N PHE A 221 0.18 19.84 -20.23
CA PHE A 221 -1.28 19.84 -20.35
C PHE A 221 -1.90 20.93 -19.47
N THR A 222 -2.86 21.65 -20.03
CA THR A 222 -3.72 22.61 -19.31
C THR A 222 -4.76 21.88 -18.46
N ASP A 223 -5.35 22.57 -17.49
CA ASP A 223 -6.42 22.01 -16.66
C ASP A 223 -7.64 21.60 -17.51
N GLU A 224 -7.96 22.37 -18.55
CA GLU A 224 -9.01 22.04 -19.53
C GLU A 224 -8.68 20.75 -20.30
N GLU A 225 -7.46 20.60 -20.83
CA GLU A 225 -7.05 19.38 -21.55
C GLU A 225 -7.08 18.13 -20.63
N ILE A 226 -6.67 18.28 -19.36
CA ILE A 226 -6.72 17.19 -18.37
C ILE A 226 -8.17 16.80 -18.09
N LYS A 227 -9.07 17.78 -17.97
CA LYS A 227 -10.49 17.53 -17.75
C LYS A 227 -11.14 16.84 -18.94
N GLU A 228 -10.86 17.29 -20.16
CA GLU A 228 -11.36 16.63 -21.38
C GLU A 228 -10.89 15.17 -21.47
N ARG A 229 -9.62 14.90 -21.14
CA ARG A 229 -9.06 13.54 -21.05
C ARG A 229 -9.69 12.67 -19.95
N ALA A 230 -10.28 13.27 -18.92
CA ALA A 230 -11.04 12.55 -17.91
C ALA A 230 -12.48 12.25 -18.37
N GLU A 231 -13.07 13.11 -19.21
CA GLU A 231 -14.46 13.04 -19.66
C GLU A 231 -14.68 12.16 -20.90
N GLN A 232 -13.70 12.10 -21.83
CA GLN A 232 -13.76 11.35 -23.09
C GLN A 232 -14.08 9.84 -22.94
N ILE A 233 -14.04 9.33 -21.72
CA ILE A 233 -14.01 7.91 -21.41
C ILE A 233 -15.32 7.45 -20.74
N SER A 234 -16.26 8.38 -20.54
CA SER A 234 -17.61 8.10 -20.00
C SER A 234 -18.64 7.63 -21.04
N VAL A 235 -18.25 7.39 -22.30
CA VAL A 235 -19.18 7.27 -23.44
C VAL A 235 -19.23 5.87 -24.10
N GLU A 236 -18.43 4.87 -23.67
CA GLU A 236 -18.51 3.50 -24.21
C GLU A 236 -18.82 2.40 -23.18
#